data_AF-A0A3P7MDC9-F1
#
_entry.id   AF-A0A3P7MDC9-F1
#
_cell.length_a   1.000
_cell.length_b   1.000
_cell.length_c   1.000
_cell.angle_alpha   90.00
_cell.angle_beta   90.00
_cell.angle_gamma   90.00
#
_symmetry.space_group_name_H-M   'P 1'
#
loop_
_entity.id
_entity.type
_entity.pdbx_description
1 polymer ?
#
loop_
_entity_poly.entity_id
_entity_poly.type
_entity_poly.pdbx_seq_one_letter_code
_entity_poly.pdbx_strand_id
1 'polypeptide(L)'
;GRKVDVDIAGSNQLRTQCGQALNTIASTCICANKLLWPYLFEFICMERYFPVVGDICKCLRTLVAREVEEGRELDFETGFDNGKPLSDKNIHLARVAGNHAVLARLFVCLCNAPLNGLLARRARISHLARVAGNHAVLARLFVCLCNAPLNGLLARRAREGFGLMRALSSWFNPAMTEVLERWSERMESLLDGKLKWNEACLELLSACIAVVVDGEWRMGLAAVMGKQLDLYKEYPDEKAFLLRCLGTTLSKIALKSFVVDHLMLMFKSAQHHVPTERQGCARGVGACAATHTELVLVELENVSKWEHAKRSSGFFGFIKEAMPIRQYTDTEMVLLRATLMLSYGYVVQACPLDTITQRLQQTIIAFLRHYFANSK
;
A
#
# COMPACT_ATOMS: atom_id res chain seq x y z
N GLY A 1 -9.68 26.58 26.75
CA GLY A 1 -10.23 25.39 26.07
C GLY A 1 -9.56 24.17 26.63
N ARG A 2 -10.33 23.24 27.22
CA ARG A 2 -9.78 21.99 27.77
C ARG A 2 -9.32 21.12 26.60
N LYS A 3 -8.02 20.74 26.59
CA LYS A 3 -7.54 19.60 25.81
C LYS A 3 -8.38 18.40 26.26
N VAL A 4 -9.14 17.82 25.34
CA VAL A 4 -9.74 16.51 25.56
C VAL A 4 -8.58 15.54 25.57
N ASP A 5 -8.15 15.11 26.76
CA ASP A 5 -7.29 13.93 26.87
C ASP A 5 -8.08 12.77 26.28
N VAL A 6 -7.70 12.36 25.08
CA VAL A 6 -8.28 11.20 24.42
C VAL A 6 -7.82 10.00 25.23
N ASP A 7 -8.74 9.33 25.92
CA ASP A 7 -8.46 8.08 26.64
C ASP A 7 -8.06 7.00 25.63
N ILE A 8 -6.74 6.87 25.42
CA ILE A 8 -6.14 5.92 24.47
C ILE A 8 -6.48 4.48 24.88
N ALA A 9 -6.52 4.20 26.19
CA ALA A 9 -6.80 2.87 26.71
C ALA A 9 -8.26 2.47 26.45
N GLY A 10 -9.21 3.34 26.80
CA GLY A 10 -10.64 3.12 26.51
C GLY A 10 -10.92 2.96 25.02
N SER A 11 -10.24 3.74 24.17
CA SER A 11 -10.42 3.65 22.72
C SER A 11 -9.78 2.40 22.10
N ASN A 12 -8.70 1.85 22.68
CA ASN A 12 -8.14 0.55 22.28
C ASN A 12 -9.05 -0.62 22.64
N GLN A 13 -9.66 -0.57 23.83
CA GLN A 13 -10.60 -1.57 24.29
C GLN A 13 -11.85 -1.62 23.41
N LEU A 14 -12.42 -0.45 23.07
CA LEU A 14 -13.58 -0.36 22.19
C LEU A 14 -13.29 -0.98 20.81
N ARG A 15 -12.14 -0.66 20.21
CA ARG A 15 -11.72 -1.26 18.94
C ARG A 15 -11.64 -2.77 19.00
N THR A 16 -11.06 -3.31 20.07
CA THR A 16 -10.95 -4.76 20.27
C THR A 16 -12.33 -5.41 20.35
N GLN A 17 -13.26 -4.81 21.11
CA GLN A 17 -14.62 -5.30 21.25
C GLN A 17 -15.38 -5.26 19.92
N CYS A 18 -15.24 -4.18 19.15
CA CYS A 18 -15.89 -4.08 17.85
C CYS A 18 -15.28 -5.05 16.82
N GLY A 19 -13.98 -5.30 16.87
CA GLY A 19 -13.32 -6.30 16.02
C GLY A 19 -13.80 -7.72 16.35
N GLN A 20 -13.96 -8.01 17.64
CA GLN A 20 -14.57 -9.27 18.10
C GLN A 20 -16.01 -9.40 17.62
N ALA A 21 -16.83 -8.36 17.80
CA ALA A 21 -18.23 -8.36 17.36
C ALA A 21 -18.36 -8.55 15.84
N LEU A 22 -17.53 -7.86 15.05
CA LEU A 22 -17.48 -8.03 13.60
C LEU A 22 -17.15 -9.48 13.21
N ASN A 23 -16.12 -10.06 13.86
CA ASN A 23 -15.74 -11.44 13.62
C ASN A 23 -16.82 -12.43 14.05
N THR A 24 -17.51 -12.19 15.17
CA THR A 24 -18.65 -13.00 15.60
C THR A 24 -19.75 -12.97 14.54
N ILE A 25 -20.14 -11.79 14.06
CA ILE A 25 -21.13 -11.65 12.98
C ILE A 25 -20.70 -12.46 11.75
N ALA A 26 -19.44 -12.33 11.33
CA ALA A 26 -18.91 -13.05 10.19
C ALA A 26 -18.91 -14.58 10.36
N SER A 27 -18.68 -15.07 11.57
CA SER A 27 -18.65 -16.51 11.86
C SER A 27 -20.03 -17.13 12.11
N THR A 28 -20.98 -16.40 12.72
CA THR A 28 -22.24 -16.99 13.21
C THR A 28 -23.47 -16.53 12.44
N CYS A 29 -23.45 -15.38 11.77
CA CYS A 29 -24.62 -14.88 11.05
C CYS A 29 -24.76 -15.55 9.68
N ILE A 30 -25.93 -16.15 9.43
CA ILE A 30 -26.27 -16.77 8.14
C ILE A 30 -26.26 -15.73 7.01
N CYS A 31 -26.65 -14.49 7.31
CA CYS A 31 -26.66 -13.39 6.35
C CYS A 31 -25.33 -12.64 6.24
N ALA A 32 -24.26 -13.10 6.91
CA ALA A 32 -22.99 -12.37 6.99
C ALA A 32 -22.38 -12.07 5.61
N ASN A 33 -22.34 -13.06 4.71
CA ASN A 33 -21.82 -12.86 3.35
C ASN A 33 -22.63 -11.77 2.62
N LYS A 34 -23.97 -11.82 2.66
CA LYS A 34 -24.82 -10.78 2.03
C LYS A 34 -24.64 -9.38 2.64
N LEU A 35 -24.21 -9.29 3.89
CA LEU A 35 -24.07 -8.04 4.64
C LEU A 35 -22.69 -7.40 4.51
N LEU A 36 -21.66 -8.22 4.51
CA LEU A 36 -20.27 -7.81 4.66
C LEU A 36 -19.50 -7.95 3.34
N TRP A 37 -19.82 -8.98 2.56
CA TRP A 37 -19.19 -9.23 1.29
C TRP A 37 -19.98 -8.55 0.16
N PRO A 38 -19.32 -7.92 -0.83
CA PRO A 38 -17.88 -7.63 -0.93
C PRO A 38 -17.47 -6.27 -0.29
N TYR A 39 -18.38 -5.59 0.41
CA TYR A 39 -18.19 -4.23 0.95
C TYR A 39 -16.96 -4.06 1.84
N LEU A 40 -16.55 -5.10 2.58
CA LEU A 40 -15.34 -5.08 3.40
C LEU A 40 -14.06 -4.74 2.63
N PHE A 41 -14.00 -5.01 1.33
CA PHE A 41 -12.85 -4.64 0.49
C PHE A 41 -12.71 -3.13 0.32
N GLU A 42 -13.81 -2.37 0.26
CA GLU A 42 -13.73 -0.91 0.17
C GLU A 42 -13.07 -0.32 1.42
N PHE A 43 -13.39 -0.87 2.59
CA PHE A 43 -12.85 -0.41 3.86
C PHE A 43 -11.35 -0.71 4.01
N ILE A 44 -10.84 -1.81 3.42
CA ILE A 44 -9.39 -2.04 3.32
C ILE A 44 -8.72 -0.87 2.60
N CYS A 45 -9.33 -0.33 1.55
CA CYS A 45 -8.77 0.73 0.71
C CYS A 45 -9.03 2.16 1.23
N MET A 46 -9.71 2.33 2.36
CA MET A 46 -9.98 3.65 2.94
C MET A 46 -8.98 3.99 4.05
N GLU A 47 -8.36 5.17 3.98
CA GLU A 47 -7.37 5.68 4.94
C GLU A 47 -7.86 5.61 6.40
N ARG A 48 -9.10 6.03 6.66
CA ARG A 48 -9.68 6.09 8.01
C ARG A 48 -9.72 4.73 8.72
N TYR A 49 -9.80 3.64 7.98
CA TYR A 49 -9.94 2.29 8.51
C TYR A 49 -8.60 1.57 8.68
N PHE A 50 -7.49 2.22 8.32
CA PHE A 50 -6.15 1.64 8.43
C PHE A 50 -5.85 1.00 9.81
N PRO A 51 -6.21 1.62 10.96
CA PRO A 51 -5.92 1.03 12.28
C PRO A 51 -6.61 -0.31 12.57
N VAL A 52 -7.63 -0.69 11.79
CA VAL A 52 -8.43 -1.93 11.99
C VAL A 52 -8.42 -2.86 10.79
N VAL A 53 -7.54 -2.62 9.81
CA VAL A 53 -7.47 -3.48 8.62
C VAL A 53 -7.19 -4.94 9.00
N GLY A 54 -6.44 -5.21 10.07
CA GLY A 54 -6.22 -6.57 10.56
C GLY A 54 -7.52 -7.29 10.94
N ASP A 55 -8.45 -6.61 11.62
CA ASP A 55 -9.75 -7.18 11.99
C ASP A 55 -10.67 -7.35 10.77
N ILE A 56 -10.61 -6.40 9.82
CA ILE A 56 -11.32 -6.52 8.54
C ILE A 56 -10.80 -7.72 7.74
N CYS A 57 -9.48 -7.91 7.69
CA CYS A 57 -8.86 -9.05 7.01
C CYS A 57 -9.28 -10.38 7.63
N LYS A 58 -9.26 -10.47 8.96
CA LYS A 58 -9.75 -11.65 9.68
C LYS A 58 -11.20 -11.97 9.34
N CYS A 59 -12.06 -10.95 9.36
CA CYS A 59 -13.47 -11.08 9.02
C CYS A 59 -13.66 -11.60 7.58
N LEU A 60 -12.98 -11.02 6.61
CA LEU A 60 -13.01 -11.48 5.21
C LEU A 60 -12.51 -12.91 5.07
N ARG A 61 -11.44 -13.30 5.76
CA ARG A 61 -10.96 -14.69 5.76
C ARG A 61 -12.00 -15.67 6.28
N THR A 62 -12.69 -15.32 7.36
CA THR A 62 -13.78 -16.16 7.89
C THR A 62 -14.91 -16.31 6.89
N LEU A 63 -15.29 -15.23 6.19
CA LEU A 63 -16.30 -15.27 5.14
C LEU A 63 -15.88 -16.16 3.97
N VAL A 64 -14.63 -16.03 3.51
CA VAL A 64 -14.06 -16.87 2.45
C VAL A 64 -14.04 -18.34 2.84
N ALA A 65 -13.56 -18.66 4.04
CA ALA A 65 -13.50 -20.04 4.54
C ALA A 65 -14.89 -20.70 4.53
N ARG A 66 -15.92 -19.97 4.97
CA ARG A 66 -17.30 -20.47 4.96
C ARG A 66 -17.83 -20.75 3.56
N GLU A 67 -17.59 -19.86 2.60
CA GLU A 67 -18.02 -20.07 1.21
C GLU A 67 -17.31 -21.29 0.60
N VAL A 68 -16.00 -21.45 0.87
CA VAL A 68 -15.23 -22.61 0.43
C VAL A 68 -15.72 -23.91 1.07
N GLU A 69 -15.96 -23.93 2.38
CA GLU A 69 -16.52 -25.09 3.10
C GLU A 69 -17.89 -25.51 2.57
N GLU A 70 -18.71 -24.54 2.16
CA GLU A 70 -20.03 -24.76 1.60
C GLU A 70 -20.01 -25.00 0.06
N GLY A 71 -18.82 -25.06 -0.55
CA GLY A 71 -18.63 -25.34 -1.98
C GLY A 71 -19.14 -24.25 -2.92
N ARG A 72 -19.28 -23.01 -2.43
CA ARG A 72 -19.77 -21.87 -3.21
C ARG A 72 -18.62 -21.06 -3.79
N GLU A 73 -18.84 -20.49 -4.98
CA GLU A 73 -17.92 -19.56 -5.58
C GLU A 73 -18.03 -18.17 -4.94
N LEU A 74 -16.87 -17.51 -4.78
CA LEU A 74 -16.81 -16.15 -4.28
C LEU A 74 -17.24 -15.16 -5.36
N ASP A 75 -18.25 -14.35 -5.05
CA ASP A 75 -18.77 -13.34 -5.97
C ASP A 75 -18.08 -11.98 -5.79
N PHE A 76 -17.21 -11.60 -6.74
CA PHE A 76 -16.51 -10.32 -6.72
C PHE A 76 -17.18 -9.25 -7.61
N GLU A 77 -18.39 -9.49 -8.12
CA GLU A 77 -19.07 -8.62 -9.07
C GLU A 77 -20.42 -8.10 -8.55
N THR A 78 -21.21 -8.95 -7.89
CA THR A 78 -22.57 -8.62 -7.45
C THR A 78 -22.70 -8.49 -5.94
N GLY A 79 -22.38 -7.29 -5.43
CA GLY A 79 -22.85 -6.88 -4.11
C GLY A 79 -24.39 -6.85 -4.03
N PHE A 80 -24.92 -6.69 -2.81
CA PHE A 80 -26.34 -6.68 -2.42
C PHE A 80 -27.29 -5.87 -3.33
N ASP A 81 -26.75 -5.00 -4.18
CA ASP A 81 -27.46 -4.08 -5.07
C ASP A 81 -27.72 -4.59 -6.51
N ASN A 82 -27.23 -5.76 -6.93
CA ASN A 82 -27.59 -6.34 -8.24
C ASN A 82 -28.72 -7.38 -8.15
N GLY A 83 -29.77 -7.04 -7.41
CA GLY A 83 -31.02 -7.77 -7.45
C GLY A 83 -31.78 -7.45 -8.74
N LYS A 84 -32.11 -8.48 -9.54
CA LYS A 84 -33.29 -8.44 -10.42
C LYS A 84 -34.48 -7.79 -9.69
N PRO A 85 -35.41 -7.12 -10.40
CA PRO A 85 -36.53 -6.40 -9.79
C PRO A 85 -37.21 -7.26 -8.71
N LEU A 86 -37.34 -6.69 -7.50
CA LEU A 86 -37.87 -7.40 -6.35
C LEU A 86 -39.28 -7.91 -6.67
N SER A 87 -39.47 -9.23 -6.58
CA SER A 87 -40.79 -9.80 -6.36
C SER A 87 -41.11 -9.76 -4.86
N ASP A 88 -42.40 -9.75 -4.49
CA ASP A 88 -42.92 -9.62 -3.12
C ASP A 88 -42.34 -10.60 -2.07
N LYS A 89 -41.61 -11.63 -2.51
CA LYS A 89 -40.92 -12.59 -1.63
C LYS A 89 -39.64 -12.03 -0.95
N ASN A 90 -39.20 -10.82 -1.31
CA ASN A 90 -37.92 -10.25 -0.90
C ASN A 90 -38.00 -9.22 0.26
N ILE A 91 -39.10 -9.17 1.01
CA ILE A 91 -39.31 -8.28 2.19
C ILE A 91 -38.16 -8.38 3.22
N HIS A 92 -37.46 -9.51 3.31
CA HIS A 92 -36.29 -9.68 4.17
C HIS A 92 -35.10 -8.78 3.77
N LEU A 93 -34.93 -8.43 2.49
CA LEU A 93 -33.86 -7.55 2.01
C LEU A 93 -34.10 -6.08 2.44
N ALA A 94 -35.35 -5.63 2.53
CA ALA A 94 -35.68 -4.30 3.03
C ALA A 94 -35.34 -4.12 4.53
N ARG A 95 -35.44 -5.20 5.33
CA ARG A 95 -34.93 -5.21 6.72
C ARG A 95 -33.39 -5.16 6.79
N VAL A 96 -32.70 -5.74 5.81
CA VAL A 96 -31.23 -5.73 5.72
C VAL A 96 -30.67 -4.35 5.36
N ALA A 97 -31.39 -3.55 4.56
CA ALA A 97 -31.02 -2.17 4.26
C ALA A 97 -30.89 -1.28 5.53
N GLY A 98 -31.68 -1.55 6.58
CA GLY A 98 -31.54 -0.90 7.90
C GLY A 98 -30.26 -1.25 8.67
N ASN A 99 -29.59 -2.36 8.33
CA ASN A 99 -28.37 -2.83 9.01
C ASN A 99 -27.12 -2.02 8.62
N HIS A 100 -27.16 -1.21 7.57
CA HIS A 100 -26.06 -0.31 7.18
C HIS A 100 -25.74 0.70 8.29
N ALA A 101 -26.73 1.13 9.08
CA ALA A 101 -26.51 1.99 10.24
C ALA A 101 -25.77 1.27 11.37
N VAL A 102 -26.03 -0.02 11.56
CA VAL A 102 -25.35 -0.87 12.57
C VAL A 102 -23.92 -1.15 12.13
N LEU A 103 -23.71 -1.49 10.86
CA LEU A 103 -22.38 -1.68 10.29
C LEU A 103 -21.57 -0.38 10.35
N ALA A 104 -22.12 0.76 9.90
CA ALA A 104 -21.46 2.05 9.99
C ALA A 104 -21.09 2.42 11.44
N ARG A 105 -21.95 2.11 12.42
CA ARG A 105 -21.67 2.33 13.85
C ARG A 105 -20.56 1.40 14.36
N LEU A 106 -20.61 0.12 14.01
CA LEU A 106 -19.56 -0.85 14.36
C LEU A 106 -18.20 -0.42 13.80
N PHE A 107 -18.18 0.04 12.56
CA PHE A 107 -16.99 0.54 11.86
C PHE A 107 -16.47 1.87 12.40
N VAL A 108 -17.37 2.77 12.83
CA VAL A 108 -17.02 3.97 13.58
C VAL A 108 -16.33 3.63 14.90
N CYS A 109 -16.91 2.69 15.66
CA CYS A 109 -16.33 2.24 16.93
C CYS A 109 -14.98 1.53 16.72
N LEU A 110 -14.81 0.82 15.59
CA LEU A 110 -13.51 0.28 15.17
C LEU A 110 -12.47 1.37 14.89
N CYS A 111 -12.85 2.56 14.43
CA CYS A 111 -11.89 3.61 14.06
C CYS A 111 -11.75 4.72 15.10
N ASN A 112 -12.53 4.68 16.18
CA ASN A 112 -12.72 5.80 17.11
C ASN A 112 -13.00 7.13 16.39
N ALA A 113 -13.67 7.06 15.24
CA ALA A 113 -13.86 8.18 14.34
C ALA A 113 -15.25 8.81 14.53
N PRO A 114 -15.38 10.12 14.76
CA PRO A 114 -16.69 10.77 14.82
C PRO A 114 -17.45 10.63 13.50
N LEU A 115 -18.79 10.48 13.59
CA LEU A 115 -19.71 10.42 12.46
C LEU A 115 -19.63 11.72 11.64
N ASN A 116 -18.82 11.72 10.58
CA ASN A 116 -18.93 12.76 9.55
C ASN A 116 -20.22 12.50 8.76
N GLY A 117 -21.05 13.53 8.54
CA GLY A 117 -22.30 13.43 7.78
C GLY A 117 -22.13 12.86 6.36
N LEU A 118 -20.91 12.89 5.83
CA LEU A 118 -20.47 12.23 4.60
C LEU A 118 -20.51 10.69 4.65
N LEU A 119 -20.24 10.05 5.79
CA LEU A 119 -20.35 8.59 5.99
C LEU A 119 -21.82 8.15 6.01
N ALA A 120 -22.68 8.91 6.68
CA ALA A 120 -24.12 8.69 6.65
C ALA A 120 -24.73 8.95 5.26
N ARG A 121 -24.06 9.73 4.41
CA ARG A 121 -24.45 9.98 3.01
C ARG A 121 -23.88 8.90 2.07
N ARG A 122 -22.63 8.45 2.25
CA ARG A 122 -22.02 7.35 1.47
C ARG A 122 -22.62 5.98 1.78
N ALA A 123 -22.97 5.70 3.03
CA ALA A 123 -23.73 4.50 3.40
C ALA A 123 -25.14 4.45 2.77
N ARG A 124 -25.67 5.59 2.30
CA ARG A 124 -26.91 5.69 1.51
C ARG A 124 -26.67 5.64 -0.01
N ILE A 125 -25.43 5.77 -0.48
CA ILE A 125 -25.04 5.74 -1.90
C ILE A 125 -24.48 4.34 -2.28
N SER A 126 -24.54 3.36 -1.37
CA SER A 126 -24.01 1.99 -1.57
C SER A 126 -24.59 1.26 -2.78
N HIS A 127 -25.71 1.72 -3.34
CA HIS A 127 -26.35 1.23 -4.57
C HIS A 127 -25.48 1.22 -5.85
N LEU A 128 -24.20 1.63 -5.79
CA LEU A 128 -23.25 1.68 -6.91
C LEU A 128 -21.84 1.12 -6.58
N ALA A 129 -21.66 0.50 -5.41
CA ALA A 129 -20.36 0.02 -4.94
C ALA A 129 -19.85 -1.18 -5.77
N ARG A 130 -18.94 -0.93 -6.72
CA ARG A 130 -18.10 -1.98 -7.30
C ARG A 130 -17.05 -2.38 -6.26
N VAL A 131 -16.77 -3.68 -6.16
CA VAL A 131 -15.70 -4.22 -5.30
C VAL A 131 -14.42 -3.42 -5.52
N ALA A 132 -13.75 -3.06 -4.43
CA ALA A 132 -12.44 -2.42 -4.54
C ALA A 132 -11.54 -3.28 -5.42
N GLY A 133 -10.93 -2.68 -6.43
CA GLY A 133 -10.17 -3.42 -7.44
C GLY A 133 -9.13 -4.33 -6.79
N ASN A 134 -8.99 -5.55 -7.32
CA ASN A 134 -8.08 -6.57 -6.78
C ASN A 134 -6.65 -6.04 -6.56
N HIS A 135 -6.10 -5.24 -7.48
CA HIS A 135 -4.81 -4.56 -7.34
C HIS A 135 -4.77 -3.61 -6.13
N ALA A 136 -5.85 -2.89 -5.86
CA ALA A 136 -5.95 -1.96 -4.73
C ALA A 136 -5.98 -2.69 -3.41
N VAL A 137 -6.69 -3.82 -3.35
CA VAL A 137 -6.68 -4.68 -2.17
C VAL A 137 -5.30 -5.31 -1.98
N LEU A 138 -4.70 -5.86 -3.03
CA LEU A 138 -3.37 -6.48 -2.96
C LEU A 138 -2.29 -5.50 -2.46
N ALA A 139 -2.25 -4.28 -3.01
CA ALA A 139 -1.32 -3.25 -2.58
C ALA A 139 -1.49 -2.91 -1.09
N ARG A 140 -2.74 -2.78 -0.61
CA ARG A 140 -3.04 -2.54 0.81
C ARG A 140 -2.62 -3.71 1.70
N LEU A 141 -2.81 -4.94 1.25
CA LEU A 141 -2.44 -6.13 2.02
C LEU A 141 -0.92 -6.25 2.17
N PHE A 142 -0.12 -5.92 1.15
CA PHE A 142 1.34 -5.83 1.31
C PHE A 142 1.74 -4.78 2.35
N VAL A 143 1.13 -3.59 2.32
CA VAL A 143 1.43 -2.56 3.33
C VAL A 143 1.01 -2.99 4.74
N CYS A 144 -0.04 -3.80 4.90
CA CYS A 144 -0.42 -4.37 6.19
C CYS A 144 0.66 -5.26 6.82
N LEU A 145 1.57 -5.80 6.00
CA LEU A 145 2.72 -6.56 6.51
C LEU A 145 3.77 -5.66 7.14
N CYS A 146 3.81 -4.36 6.81
CA CYS A 146 4.86 -3.44 7.27
C CYS A 146 5.07 -3.54 8.80
N ASN A 147 6.35 -3.60 9.20
CA ASN A 147 6.80 -3.49 10.58
C ASN A 147 6.36 -4.63 11.53
N ALA A 148 5.80 -5.74 11.03
CA ALA A 148 5.77 -6.95 11.83
C ALA A 148 7.21 -7.53 11.99
N PRO A 149 7.47 -8.36 13.02
CA PRO A 149 6.67 -8.58 14.21
C PRO A 149 7.05 -7.64 15.37
N LEU A 150 7.26 -6.32 15.12
CA LEU A 150 7.76 -5.40 16.16
C LEU A 150 6.89 -5.39 17.44
N ASN A 151 5.58 -5.61 17.31
CA ASN A 151 4.67 -5.82 18.42
C ASN A 151 3.53 -6.78 18.04
N GLY A 152 2.76 -7.24 19.03
CA GLY A 152 1.68 -8.21 18.82
C GLY A 152 0.54 -7.71 17.94
N LEU A 153 0.26 -6.39 17.93
CA LEU A 153 -0.77 -5.81 17.06
C LEU A 153 -0.34 -5.86 15.58
N LEU A 154 0.91 -5.48 15.29
CA LEU A 154 1.47 -5.54 13.94
C LEU A 154 1.63 -6.99 13.46
N ALA A 155 2.07 -7.90 14.34
CA ALA A 155 2.15 -9.32 14.03
C ALA A 155 0.77 -9.91 13.69
N ARG A 156 -0.27 -9.56 14.45
CA ARG A 156 -1.65 -9.97 14.14
C ARG A 156 -2.12 -9.36 12.82
N ARG A 157 -1.91 -8.06 12.59
CA ARG A 157 -2.25 -7.38 11.32
C ARG A 157 -1.60 -8.09 10.13
N ALA A 158 -0.31 -8.40 10.23
CA ALA A 158 0.42 -9.09 9.19
C ALA A 158 -0.07 -10.53 8.95
N ARG A 159 -0.33 -11.28 10.02
CA ARG A 159 -0.88 -12.65 9.93
C ARG A 159 -2.24 -12.67 9.23
N GLU A 160 -3.13 -11.76 9.59
CA GLU A 160 -4.46 -11.67 8.97
C GLU A 160 -4.37 -11.14 7.53
N GLY A 161 -3.52 -10.16 7.26
CA GLY A 161 -3.29 -9.63 5.92
C GLY A 161 -2.73 -10.69 4.96
N PHE A 162 -1.68 -11.40 5.37
CA PHE A 162 -1.10 -12.48 4.57
C PHE A 162 -2.04 -13.68 4.43
N GLY A 163 -2.77 -14.03 5.49
CA GLY A 163 -3.78 -15.08 5.43
C GLY A 163 -4.92 -14.75 4.44
N LEU A 164 -5.31 -13.48 4.33
CA LEU A 164 -6.29 -13.05 3.32
C LEU A 164 -5.69 -13.06 1.91
N MET A 165 -4.42 -12.69 1.76
CA MET A 165 -3.72 -12.80 0.47
C MET A 165 -3.72 -14.23 -0.07
N ARG A 166 -3.47 -15.22 0.80
CA ARG A 166 -3.54 -16.64 0.45
C ARG A 166 -4.96 -17.07 0.07
N ALA A 167 -5.94 -16.73 0.90
CA ALA A 167 -7.34 -17.11 0.67
C ALA A 167 -7.93 -16.54 -0.63
N LEU A 168 -7.40 -15.43 -1.14
CA LEU A 168 -7.84 -14.74 -2.34
C LEU A 168 -6.82 -14.77 -3.48
N SER A 169 -5.82 -15.66 -3.43
CA SER A 169 -4.68 -15.64 -4.35
C SER A 169 -5.12 -15.66 -5.82
N SER A 170 -6.08 -16.51 -6.16
CA SER A 170 -6.61 -16.66 -7.52
C SER A 170 -7.35 -15.43 -8.01
N TRP A 171 -7.99 -14.66 -7.12
CA TRP A 171 -8.67 -13.41 -7.45
C TRP A 171 -7.69 -12.28 -7.79
N PHE A 172 -6.52 -12.26 -7.14
CA PHE A 172 -5.45 -11.33 -7.48
C PHE A 172 -4.79 -11.70 -8.81
N ASN A 173 -4.32 -12.95 -8.91
CA ASN A 173 -3.86 -13.58 -10.13
C ASN A 173 -3.64 -15.09 -9.86
N PRO A 174 -4.19 -16.02 -10.66
CA PRO A 174 -4.02 -17.46 -10.46
C PRO A 174 -2.56 -17.91 -10.31
N ALA A 175 -1.63 -17.29 -11.05
CA ALA A 175 -0.20 -17.61 -11.01
C ALA A 175 0.45 -17.37 -9.63
N MET A 176 -0.13 -16.49 -8.80
CA MET A 176 0.41 -16.18 -7.47
C MET A 176 0.11 -17.24 -6.41
N THR A 177 -0.86 -18.13 -6.65
CA THR A 177 -1.34 -19.10 -5.66
C THR A 177 -0.22 -19.99 -5.13
N GLU A 178 0.53 -20.63 -6.03
CA GLU A 178 1.62 -21.52 -5.65
C GLU A 178 2.73 -20.78 -4.88
N VAL A 179 3.02 -19.54 -5.28
CA VAL A 179 4.02 -18.70 -4.59
C VAL A 179 3.58 -18.42 -3.15
N LEU A 180 2.34 -17.97 -2.96
CA LEU A 180 1.82 -17.63 -1.64
C LEU A 180 1.76 -18.84 -0.70
N GLU A 181 1.41 -20.01 -1.23
CA GLU A 181 1.41 -21.27 -0.47
C GLU A 181 2.82 -21.70 -0.08
N ARG A 182 3.79 -21.68 -1.01
CA ARG A 182 5.19 -22.03 -0.73
C ARG A 182 5.83 -21.11 0.31
N TRP A 183 5.41 -19.86 0.38
CA TRP A 183 5.93 -18.89 1.34
C TRP A 183 5.27 -18.97 2.72
N SER A 184 4.20 -19.74 2.89
CA SER A 184 3.39 -19.74 4.11
C SER A 184 4.19 -20.07 5.38
N GLU A 185 4.89 -21.21 5.40
CA GLU A 185 5.71 -21.64 6.53
C GLU A 185 6.84 -20.65 6.84
N ARG A 186 7.50 -20.12 5.80
CA ARG A 186 8.57 -19.12 5.96
C ARG A 186 8.03 -17.84 6.60
N MET A 187 6.87 -17.37 6.16
CA MET A 187 6.24 -16.17 6.70
C MET A 187 5.81 -16.37 8.16
N GLU A 188 5.26 -17.53 8.51
CA GLU A 188 4.89 -17.85 9.89
C GLU A 188 6.13 -17.89 10.80
N SER A 189 7.19 -18.57 10.39
CA SER A 189 8.46 -18.63 11.12
C SER A 189 9.08 -17.24 11.35
N LEU A 190 9.02 -16.35 10.34
CA LEU A 190 9.52 -14.98 10.46
C LEU A 190 8.64 -14.08 11.33
N LEU A 191 7.36 -14.38 11.52
CA LEU A 191 6.54 -13.65 12.50
C LEU A 191 6.94 -13.99 13.94
N ASP A 192 7.55 -15.16 14.16
CA ASP A 192 8.06 -15.57 15.46
C ASP A 192 9.50 -15.08 15.70
N GLY A 193 10.25 -14.77 14.63
CA GLY A 193 11.64 -14.28 14.67
C GLY A 193 11.82 -12.82 14.21
N LYS A 194 12.38 -11.95 15.05
CA LYS A 194 12.43 -10.47 14.83
C LYS A 194 13.30 -9.95 13.66
N LEU A 195 13.95 -10.77 12.84
CA LEU A 195 14.97 -10.30 11.88
C LEU A 195 14.51 -10.39 10.41
N LYS A 196 14.74 -9.31 9.65
CA LYS A 196 14.58 -9.21 8.18
C LYS A 196 13.15 -9.36 7.62
N TRP A 197 12.12 -9.12 8.42
CA TRP A 197 10.72 -9.25 7.99
C TRP A 197 10.38 -8.41 6.75
N ASN A 198 10.73 -7.11 6.75
CA ASN A 198 10.41 -6.22 5.64
C ASN A 198 11.11 -6.65 4.34
N GLU A 199 12.35 -7.15 4.43
CA GLU A 199 13.07 -7.71 3.29
C GLU A 199 12.40 -8.98 2.75
N ALA A 200 11.97 -9.90 3.64
CA ALA A 200 11.23 -11.09 3.24
C ALA A 200 9.89 -10.76 2.56
N CYS A 201 9.18 -9.72 3.03
CA CYS A 201 7.94 -9.26 2.38
C CYS A 201 8.18 -8.71 0.98
N LEU A 202 9.29 -8.01 0.75
CA LEU A 202 9.66 -7.50 -0.58
C LEU A 202 10.15 -8.63 -1.51
N GLU A 203 10.83 -9.63 -0.98
CA GLU A 203 11.16 -10.86 -1.73
C GLU A 203 9.90 -11.62 -2.14
N LEU A 204 8.93 -11.76 -1.23
CA LEU A 204 7.61 -12.33 -1.52
C LEU A 204 6.90 -11.54 -2.62
N LEU A 205 6.84 -10.21 -2.51
CA LEU A 205 6.26 -9.34 -3.53
C LEU A 205 6.92 -9.56 -4.90
N SER A 206 8.25 -9.56 -4.93
CA SER A 206 9.03 -9.80 -6.15
C SER A 206 8.73 -11.18 -6.75
N ALA A 207 8.62 -12.22 -5.91
CA ALA A 207 8.30 -13.58 -6.36
C ALA A 207 6.88 -13.66 -6.94
N CYS A 208 5.89 -13.04 -6.29
CA CYS A 208 4.52 -12.97 -6.77
C CYS A 208 4.41 -12.24 -8.12
N ILE A 209 5.12 -11.12 -8.30
CA ILE A 209 5.08 -10.36 -9.56
C ILE A 209 5.82 -11.12 -10.68
N ALA A 210 6.92 -11.81 -10.35
CA ALA A 210 7.75 -12.52 -11.33
C ALA A 210 6.98 -13.63 -12.06
N VAL A 211 6.05 -14.32 -11.38
CA VAL A 211 5.22 -15.38 -11.98
C VAL A 211 4.08 -14.85 -12.85
N VAL A 212 3.70 -13.58 -12.71
CA VAL A 212 2.64 -12.97 -13.54
C VAL A 212 3.25 -12.46 -14.85
N VAL A 213 2.98 -13.13 -15.97
CA VAL A 213 3.54 -12.77 -17.29
C VAL A 213 2.94 -11.48 -17.86
N ASP A 214 1.69 -11.18 -17.52
CA ASP A 214 0.95 -10.02 -18.01
C ASP A 214 1.58 -8.69 -17.55
N GLY A 215 2.12 -7.93 -18.52
CA GLY A 215 2.73 -6.63 -18.28
C GLY A 215 1.74 -5.54 -17.86
N GLU A 216 0.50 -5.58 -18.37
CA GLU A 216 -0.56 -4.64 -17.99
C GLU A 216 -0.98 -4.84 -16.54
N TRP A 217 -1.04 -6.10 -16.08
CA TRP A 217 -1.27 -6.42 -14.66
C TRP A 217 -0.18 -5.82 -13.76
N ARG A 218 1.10 -5.97 -14.14
CA ARG A 218 2.23 -5.41 -13.35
C ARG A 218 2.16 -3.88 -13.27
N MET A 219 1.87 -3.23 -14.41
CA MET A 219 1.68 -1.77 -14.46
C MET A 219 0.44 -1.32 -13.68
N GLY A 220 -0.66 -2.09 -13.74
CA GLY A 220 -1.88 -1.86 -12.96
C GLY A 220 -1.60 -1.87 -11.45
N LEU A 221 -0.82 -2.86 -10.97
CA LEU A 221 -0.39 -2.91 -9.57
C LEU A 221 0.44 -1.68 -9.18
N ALA A 222 1.44 -1.31 -10.00
CA ALA A 222 2.31 -0.17 -9.75
C ALA A 222 1.55 1.17 -9.75
N ALA A 223 0.63 1.36 -10.69
CA ALA A 223 -0.20 2.57 -10.78
C ALA A 223 -1.09 2.74 -9.54
N VAL A 224 -1.63 1.63 -9.05
CA VAL A 224 -2.43 1.62 -7.82
C VAL A 224 -1.55 1.87 -6.59
N MET A 225 -0.36 1.26 -6.49
CA MET A 225 0.59 1.55 -5.41
C MET A 225 0.95 3.05 -5.38
N GLY A 226 1.23 3.65 -6.54
CA GLY A 226 1.50 5.08 -6.67
C GLY A 226 0.34 5.94 -6.16
N LYS A 227 -0.89 5.65 -6.59
CA LYS A 227 -2.10 6.35 -6.10
C LYS A 227 -2.33 6.22 -4.60
N GLN A 228 -1.93 5.11 -4.00
CA GLN A 228 -2.13 4.84 -2.57
C GLN A 228 -1.10 5.52 -1.66
N LEU A 229 -0.03 6.12 -2.19
CA LEU A 229 0.99 6.81 -1.37
C LEU A 229 0.38 7.92 -0.50
N ASP A 230 -0.63 8.62 -1.00
CA ASP A 230 -1.32 9.69 -0.26
C ASP A 230 -2.17 9.17 0.92
N LEU A 231 -2.62 7.90 0.88
CA LEU A 231 -3.37 7.28 1.98
C LEU A 231 -2.51 7.07 3.24
N TYR A 232 -1.19 7.21 3.14
CA TYR A 232 -0.25 6.98 4.23
C TYR A 232 0.48 8.26 4.65
N LYS A 233 -0.07 9.43 4.34
CA LYS A 233 0.57 10.72 4.67
C LYS A 233 0.90 10.87 6.15
N GLU A 234 0.06 10.34 7.03
CA GLU A 234 0.23 10.35 8.48
C GLU A 234 0.84 9.04 9.03
N TYR A 235 1.30 8.14 8.15
CA TYR A 235 1.83 6.80 8.46
C TYR A 235 3.18 6.60 7.76
N PRO A 236 4.25 7.25 8.25
CA PRO A 236 5.52 7.34 7.53
C PRO A 236 6.23 6.00 7.33
N ASP A 237 6.07 5.07 8.27
CA ASP A 237 6.61 3.70 8.15
C ASP A 237 5.96 2.93 7.01
N GLU A 238 4.63 2.91 6.97
CA GLU A 238 3.86 2.29 5.90
C GLU A 238 4.09 2.94 4.54
N LYS A 239 4.16 4.27 4.50
CA LYS A 239 4.46 5.00 3.27
C LYS A 239 5.85 4.68 2.75
N ALA A 240 6.84 4.64 3.64
CA ALA A 240 8.21 4.22 3.30
C ALA A 240 8.24 2.77 2.80
N PHE A 241 7.47 1.87 3.40
CA PHE A 241 7.35 0.49 2.92
C PHE A 241 6.66 0.41 1.55
N LEU A 242 5.60 1.17 1.32
CA LEU A 242 4.94 1.24 0.02
C LEU A 242 5.85 1.80 -1.08
N LEU A 243 6.67 2.81 -0.79
CA LEU A 243 7.69 3.31 -1.73
C LEU A 243 8.68 2.21 -2.12
N ARG A 244 9.07 1.34 -1.18
CA ARG A 244 9.90 0.16 -1.45
C ARG A 244 9.15 -0.86 -2.31
N CYS A 245 7.89 -1.17 -1.99
CA CYS A 245 7.05 -2.06 -2.81
C CYS A 245 6.89 -1.56 -4.24
N LEU A 246 6.68 -0.25 -4.42
CA LEU A 246 6.59 0.37 -5.74
C LEU A 246 7.90 0.20 -6.51
N GLY A 247 9.04 0.52 -5.91
CA GLY A 247 10.36 0.30 -6.52
C GLY A 247 10.62 -1.16 -6.91
N THR A 248 10.26 -2.12 -6.04
CA THR A 248 10.34 -3.56 -6.35
C THR A 248 9.46 -3.94 -7.53
N THR A 249 8.24 -3.39 -7.61
CA THR A 249 7.30 -3.64 -8.72
C THR A 249 7.81 -3.04 -10.03
N LEU A 250 8.34 -1.82 -9.99
CA LEU A 250 8.93 -1.14 -11.15
C LEU A 250 10.09 -1.94 -11.75
N SER A 251 10.88 -2.64 -10.92
CA SER A 251 11.97 -3.51 -11.41
C SER A 251 11.49 -4.71 -12.26
N LYS A 252 10.18 -4.96 -12.31
CA LYS A 252 9.55 -6.03 -13.10
C LYS A 252 8.75 -5.51 -14.30
N ILE A 253 8.82 -4.20 -14.61
CA ILE A 253 8.08 -3.57 -15.71
C ILE A 253 9.03 -3.24 -16.87
N ALA A 254 8.67 -3.64 -18.09
CA ALA A 254 9.51 -3.41 -19.28
C ALA A 254 9.39 -1.99 -19.87
N LEU A 255 8.23 -1.35 -19.71
CA LEU A 255 7.93 -0.05 -20.32
C LEU A 255 8.68 1.08 -19.60
N LYS A 256 9.78 1.54 -20.20
CA LYS A 256 10.68 2.54 -19.60
C LYS A 256 10.00 3.86 -19.24
N SER A 257 9.10 4.38 -20.08
CA SER A 257 8.39 5.64 -19.81
C SER A 257 7.53 5.53 -18.53
N PHE A 258 6.81 4.42 -18.38
CA PHE A 258 6.02 4.15 -17.18
C PHE A 258 6.91 4.08 -15.93
N VAL A 259 8.08 3.44 -16.04
CA VAL A 259 9.07 3.35 -14.95
C VAL A 259 9.57 4.74 -14.56
N VAL A 260 9.90 5.60 -15.52
CA VAL A 260 10.32 6.99 -15.27
C VAL A 260 9.22 7.79 -14.57
N ASP A 261 7.98 7.73 -15.07
CA ASP A 261 6.84 8.46 -14.49
C ASP A 261 6.63 8.10 -13.02
N HIS A 262 6.69 6.80 -12.69
CA HIS A 262 6.49 6.33 -11.33
C HIS A 262 7.71 6.53 -10.43
N LEU A 263 8.92 6.51 -10.99
CA LEU A 263 10.13 6.89 -10.26
C LEU A 263 10.06 8.36 -9.82
N MET A 264 9.62 9.26 -10.70
CA MET A 264 9.41 10.67 -10.37
C MET A 264 8.27 10.86 -9.37
N LEU A 265 7.19 10.09 -9.50
CA LEU A 265 6.10 10.06 -8.52
C LEU A 265 6.59 9.71 -7.11
N MET A 266 7.56 8.79 -6.96
CA MET A 266 8.12 8.43 -5.66
C MET A 266 8.80 9.63 -4.98
N PHE A 267 9.65 10.37 -5.70
CA PHE A 267 10.27 11.58 -5.17
C PHE A 267 9.22 12.63 -4.82
N LYS A 268 8.28 12.90 -5.73
CA LYS A 268 7.19 13.87 -5.50
C LYS A 268 6.36 13.56 -4.26
N SER A 269 6.07 12.28 -4.03
CA SER A 269 5.16 11.86 -2.98
C SER A 269 5.84 11.76 -1.61
N ALA A 270 7.16 11.59 -1.55
CA ALA A 270 7.88 11.41 -0.30
C ALA A 270 7.96 12.72 0.50
N GLN A 271 7.65 12.65 1.79
CA GLN A 271 7.90 13.76 2.71
C GLN A 271 9.37 13.76 3.08
N HIS A 272 10.19 14.45 2.28
CA HIS A 272 11.64 14.41 2.47
C HIS A 272 12.12 14.91 3.83
N HIS A 273 11.33 15.67 4.61
CA HIS A 273 11.70 16.03 5.98
C HIS A 273 11.63 14.84 6.95
N VAL A 274 10.83 13.81 6.65
CA VAL A 274 10.70 12.59 7.45
C VAL A 274 11.82 11.60 7.07
N PRO A 275 12.74 11.26 7.99
CA PRO A 275 13.88 10.38 7.70
C PRO A 275 13.47 8.99 7.17
N THR A 276 12.42 8.41 7.74
CA THR A 276 11.89 7.09 7.34
C THR A 276 11.41 7.10 5.89
N GLU A 277 10.67 8.13 5.46
CA GLU A 277 10.22 8.27 4.07
C GLU A 277 11.39 8.51 3.11
N ARG A 278 12.39 9.32 3.48
CA ARG A 278 13.62 9.48 2.67
C ARG A 278 14.29 8.13 2.42
N GLN A 279 14.46 7.33 3.46
CA GLN A 279 15.10 6.02 3.34
C GLN A 279 14.22 5.04 2.54
N GLY A 280 12.91 5.05 2.74
CA GLY A 280 11.97 4.25 1.95
C GLY A 280 12.00 4.57 0.46
N CYS A 281 11.97 5.87 0.12
CA CYS A 281 12.10 6.36 -1.25
C CYS A 281 13.42 5.88 -1.87
N ALA A 282 14.55 6.14 -1.22
CA ALA A 282 15.87 5.80 -1.72
C ALA A 282 16.07 4.28 -1.90
N ARG A 283 15.55 3.46 -0.97
CA ARG A 283 15.58 1.99 -1.10
C ARG A 283 14.71 1.51 -2.27
N GLY A 284 13.54 2.12 -2.48
CA GLY A 284 12.69 1.81 -3.63
C GLY A 284 13.39 2.16 -4.96
N VAL A 285 14.07 3.31 -5.02
CA VAL A 285 14.89 3.69 -6.19
C VAL A 285 15.98 2.63 -6.46
N GLY A 286 16.69 2.19 -5.41
CA GLY A 286 17.68 1.12 -5.52
C GLY A 286 17.08 -0.20 -6.01
N ALA A 287 15.90 -0.58 -5.51
CA ALA A 287 15.19 -1.78 -5.97
C ALA A 287 14.84 -1.69 -7.47
N CYS A 288 14.40 -0.53 -7.95
CA CYS A 288 14.16 -0.29 -9.37
C CYS A 288 15.44 -0.40 -10.21
N ALA A 289 16.56 0.11 -9.67
CA ALA A 289 17.86 0.10 -10.34
C ALA A 289 18.45 -1.30 -10.52
N ALA A 290 18.01 -2.31 -9.76
CA ALA A 290 18.42 -3.70 -9.93
C ALA A 290 18.16 -4.23 -11.36
N THR A 291 17.14 -3.71 -12.04
CA THR A 291 16.83 -4.02 -13.45
C THR A 291 17.09 -2.81 -14.37
N HIS A 292 16.83 -1.59 -13.89
CA HIS A 292 16.83 -0.38 -14.71
C HIS A 292 17.97 0.59 -14.36
N THR A 293 19.18 0.08 -14.10
CA THR A 293 20.32 0.87 -13.60
C THR A 293 20.56 2.16 -14.39
N GLU A 294 20.72 2.05 -15.70
CA GLU A 294 21.03 3.20 -16.58
C GLU A 294 19.92 4.24 -16.59
N LEU A 295 18.67 3.79 -16.65
CA LEU A 295 17.50 4.66 -16.63
C LEU A 295 17.42 5.43 -15.30
N VAL A 296 17.61 4.73 -14.18
CA VAL A 296 17.58 5.35 -12.84
C VAL A 296 18.72 6.36 -12.67
N LEU A 297 19.93 6.05 -13.13
CA LEU A 297 21.06 6.98 -13.04
C LEU A 297 20.82 8.28 -13.83
N VAL A 298 20.25 8.17 -15.04
CA VAL A 298 19.87 9.34 -15.86
C VAL A 298 18.84 10.19 -15.12
N GLU A 299 17.81 9.57 -14.55
CA GLU A 299 16.78 10.34 -13.84
C GLU A 299 17.28 10.98 -12.55
N LEU A 300 18.15 10.31 -11.78
CA LEU A 300 18.79 10.93 -10.61
C LEU A 300 19.63 12.15 -11.02
N GLU A 301 20.33 12.08 -12.15
CA GLU A 301 21.06 13.22 -12.70
C GLU A 301 20.13 14.35 -13.14
N ASN A 302 18.98 14.01 -13.73
CA ASN A 302 17.96 15.00 -14.10
C ASN A 302 17.37 15.72 -12.88
N VAL A 303 17.04 14.99 -11.80
CA VAL A 303 16.54 15.57 -10.56
C VAL A 303 17.62 16.44 -9.89
N SER A 304 18.88 16.00 -9.91
CA SER A 304 20.03 16.80 -9.45
C SER A 304 20.19 18.11 -10.22
N LYS A 305 20.16 18.06 -11.57
CA LYS A 305 20.25 19.26 -12.41
C LYS A 305 19.10 20.23 -12.15
N TRP A 306 17.89 19.69 -12.01
CA TRP A 306 16.70 20.48 -11.66
C TRP A 306 16.86 21.16 -10.29
N GLU A 307 17.43 20.46 -9.31
CA GLU A 307 17.63 20.95 -7.97
C GLU A 307 18.71 22.07 -7.89
N HIS A 308 19.73 22.01 -8.74
CA HIS A 308 20.72 23.08 -8.88
C HIS A 308 20.25 24.28 -9.72
N ALA A 309 19.22 24.11 -10.57
CA ALA A 309 18.67 25.14 -11.43
C ALA A 309 17.81 26.17 -10.66
N LYS A 310 18.38 26.86 -9.67
CA LYS A 310 17.67 27.93 -8.92
C LYS A 310 17.19 29.10 -9.79
N ARG A 311 17.54 29.20 -11.08
CA ARG A 311 17.19 30.34 -11.97
C ARG A 311 17.08 30.08 -13.49
N SER A 312 17.25 28.88 -14.04
CA SER A 312 17.18 28.71 -15.50
C SER A 312 15.80 28.25 -15.97
N SER A 313 15.19 29.01 -16.90
CA SER A 313 13.91 28.69 -17.54
C SER A 313 14.02 27.63 -18.65
N GLY A 314 15.08 26.81 -18.65
CA GLY A 314 15.47 25.97 -19.79
C GLY A 314 15.33 24.47 -19.51
N PHE A 315 14.61 23.80 -20.41
CA PHE A 315 14.74 22.37 -20.76
C PHE A 315 14.49 21.31 -19.68
N PHE A 316 13.43 21.45 -18.86
CA PHE A 316 12.93 20.35 -18.00
C PHE A 316 11.39 20.36 -17.89
N GLY A 317 10.68 20.49 -19.02
CA GLY A 317 9.21 20.64 -19.03
C GLY A 317 8.47 19.56 -18.24
N PHE A 318 8.82 18.29 -18.47
CA PHE A 318 8.21 17.14 -17.81
C PHE A 318 8.50 17.08 -16.30
N ILE A 319 9.75 17.31 -15.86
CA ILE A 319 10.09 17.30 -14.43
C ILE A 319 9.48 18.50 -13.72
N LYS A 320 9.40 19.67 -14.37
CA LYS A 320 8.74 20.87 -13.81
C LYS A 320 7.23 20.67 -13.64
N GLU A 321 6.60 19.88 -14.50
CA GLU A 321 5.19 19.49 -14.40
C GLU A 321 4.98 18.42 -13.31
N ALA A 322 5.89 17.44 -13.21
CA ALA A 322 5.87 16.42 -12.17
C ALA A 322 6.20 16.98 -10.77
N MET A 323 7.19 17.87 -10.66
CA MET A 323 7.70 18.52 -9.45
C MET A 323 7.78 20.05 -9.62
N PRO A 324 6.67 20.78 -9.34
CA PRO A 324 6.64 22.23 -9.51
C PRO A 324 7.46 22.95 -8.43
N ILE A 325 8.55 23.63 -8.86
CA ILE A 325 9.53 24.40 -8.06
C ILE A 325 8.89 25.36 -7.03
N ARG A 326 7.66 25.84 -7.27
CA ARG A 326 6.97 26.82 -6.41
C ARG A 326 6.53 26.26 -5.04
N GLN A 327 6.72 24.96 -4.78
CA GLN A 327 6.31 24.33 -3.52
C GLN A 327 7.45 24.04 -2.53
N TYR A 328 8.72 24.05 -2.96
CA TYR A 328 9.83 23.61 -2.11
C TYR A 328 10.58 24.80 -1.47
N THR A 329 10.67 24.79 -0.15
CA THR A 329 11.52 25.67 0.66
C THR A 329 13.00 25.28 0.51
N ASP A 330 13.92 26.20 0.83
CA ASP A 330 15.37 25.90 0.82
C ASP A 330 15.71 24.68 1.68
N THR A 331 15.03 24.51 2.82
CA THR A 331 15.15 23.35 3.70
C THR A 331 14.70 22.06 3.03
N GLU A 332 13.56 22.07 2.34
CA GLU A 332 13.07 20.89 1.62
C GLU A 332 13.98 20.50 0.46
N MET A 333 14.61 21.48 -0.20
CA MET A 333 15.64 21.20 -1.21
C MET A 333 16.85 20.49 -0.62
N VAL A 334 17.32 20.88 0.58
CA VAL A 334 18.39 20.16 1.29
C VAL A 334 18.00 18.72 1.63
N LEU A 335 16.74 18.50 1.97
CA LEU A 335 16.24 17.17 2.33
C LEU A 335 16.01 16.28 1.09
N LEU A 336 15.64 16.89 -0.04
CA LEU A 336 15.63 16.23 -1.35
C LEU A 336 17.04 15.79 -1.74
N ARG A 337 18.06 16.65 -1.57
CA ARG A 337 19.49 16.29 -1.77
C ARG A 337 19.88 15.06 -0.97
N ALA A 338 19.53 15.04 0.31
CA ALA A 338 19.81 13.89 1.17
C ALA A 338 19.17 12.60 0.64
N THR A 339 17.97 12.71 0.05
CA THR A 339 17.28 11.58 -0.58
C THR A 339 17.98 11.13 -1.86
N LEU A 340 18.46 12.06 -2.69
CA LEU A 340 19.26 11.75 -3.89
C LEU A 340 20.57 11.04 -3.53
N MET A 341 21.30 11.56 -2.54
CA MET A 341 22.54 10.94 -2.05
C MET A 341 22.29 9.50 -1.54
N LEU A 342 21.23 9.30 -0.74
CA LEU A 342 20.83 7.96 -0.30
C LEU A 342 20.46 7.06 -1.50
N SER A 343 19.79 7.60 -2.50
CA SER A 343 19.36 6.86 -3.70
C SER A 343 20.56 6.35 -4.48
N TYR A 344 21.57 7.19 -4.72
CA TYR A 344 22.83 6.74 -5.32
C TYR A 344 23.50 5.63 -4.52
N GLY A 345 23.51 5.72 -3.18
CA GLY A 345 24.04 4.66 -2.32
C GLY A 345 23.30 3.32 -2.49
N TYR A 346 21.96 3.34 -2.55
CA TYR A 346 21.17 2.13 -2.78
C TYR A 346 21.25 1.60 -4.21
N VAL A 347 21.44 2.47 -5.21
CA VAL A 347 21.75 2.05 -6.59
C VAL A 347 23.06 1.26 -6.61
N VAL A 348 24.12 1.80 -5.99
CA VAL A 348 25.41 1.09 -5.87
C VAL A 348 25.26 -0.23 -5.12
N GLN A 349 24.41 -0.31 -4.11
CA GLN A 349 24.16 -1.56 -3.39
C GLN A 349 23.41 -2.60 -4.25
N ALA A 350 22.53 -2.16 -5.16
CA ALA A 350 21.66 -3.04 -5.94
C ALA A 350 22.28 -3.53 -7.26
N CYS A 351 23.30 -2.84 -7.78
CA CYS A 351 23.86 -3.14 -9.10
C CYS A 351 25.03 -4.15 -9.03
N PRO A 352 25.24 -4.97 -10.08
CA PRO A 352 26.44 -5.80 -10.20
C PRO A 352 27.72 -4.96 -10.24
N LEU A 353 28.81 -5.48 -9.67
CA LEU A 353 30.10 -4.78 -9.53
C LEU A 353 30.66 -4.30 -10.90
N ASP A 354 30.47 -5.11 -11.94
CA ASP A 354 30.95 -4.84 -13.29
C ASP A 354 30.29 -3.60 -13.91
N THR A 355 29.01 -3.38 -13.62
CA THR A 355 28.25 -2.20 -14.09
C THR A 355 28.61 -0.95 -13.30
N ILE A 356 28.91 -1.09 -12.00
CA ILE A 356 29.21 0.04 -11.10
C ILE A 356 30.57 0.67 -11.42
N THR A 357 31.59 -0.12 -11.78
CA THR A 357 32.98 0.37 -11.81
C THR A 357 33.19 1.54 -12.77
N GLN A 358 32.60 1.51 -13.97
CA GLN A 358 32.65 2.63 -14.92
C GLN A 358 31.78 3.83 -14.47
N ARG A 359 30.62 3.56 -13.86
CA ARG A 359 29.62 4.56 -13.46
C ARG A 359 29.96 5.29 -12.17
N LEU A 360 30.69 4.62 -11.26
CA LEU A 360 31.11 5.18 -9.98
C LEU A 360 31.98 6.41 -10.20
N GLN A 361 32.95 6.35 -11.12
CA GLN A 361 33.85 7.47 -11.40
C GLN A 361 33.17 8.61 -12.18
N GLN A 362 32.38 8.28 -13.20
CA GLN A 362 31.85 9.26 -14.15
C GLN A 362 30.61 10.00 -13.63
N THR A 363 29.72 9.31 -12.91
CA THR A 363 28.42 9.85 -12.51
C THR A 363 28.35 10.05 -11.01
N ILE A 364 28.59 9.00 -10.23
CA ILE A 364 28.31 9.00 -8.79
C ILE A 364 29.33 9.84 -8.00
N ILE A 365 30.63 9.61 -8.20
CA ILE A 365 31.69 10.38 -7.54
C ILE A 365 31.69 11.82 -8.04
N ALA A 366 31.44 12.06 -9.33
CA ALA A 366 31.34 13.41 -9.88
C ALA A 366 30.20 14.20 -9.21
N PHE A 367 29.02 13.59 -9.07
CA PHE A 367 27.91 14.16 -8.31
C PHE A 367 28.33 14.41 -6.86
N LEU A 368 28.77 13.39 -6.12
CA LEU A 368 29.11 13.49 -4.70
C LEU A 368 30.19 14.55 -4.41
N ARG A 369 31.21 14.68 -5.28
CA ARG A 369 32.26 15.70 -5.16
C ARG A 369 31.69 17.12 -5.13
N HIS A 370 30.68 17.41 -5.95
CA HIS A 370 30.03 18.72 -5.97
C HIS A 370 29.35 19.04 -4.63
N TYR A 371 28.78 18.03 -3.97
CA TYR A 371 28.13 18.19 -2.66
C TYR A 371 29.13 18.32 -1.51
N PHE A 372 30.22 17.55 -1.52
CA PHE A 372 31.26 17.65 -0.50
C PHE A 372 32.04 18.97 -0.58
N ALA A 373 32.22 19.52 -1.80
CA ALA A 373 32.90 20.80 -2.01
C ALA A 373 32.08 22.02 -1.53
N ASN A 374 30.75 21.90 -1.43
CA ASN A 374 29.83 22.99 -1.09
C ASN A 374 29.22 22.85 0.32
N SER A 375 29.94 22.27 1.28
CA SER A 375 29.45 21.97 2.64
C SER A 375 29.26 23.18 3.58
N LYS A 376 28.95 24.36 3.04
CA LYS A 376 28.62 25.56 3.84
C LYS A 376 27.13 25.68 4.13
#